data_AF-A0A2H5V303-F1
#
_entry.id   AF-A0A2H5V303-F1
#
_cell.length_a   1.000
_cell.length_b   1.000
_cell.length_c   1.000
_cell.angle_alpha   90.00
_cell.angle_beta   90.00
_cell.angle_gamma   90.00
#
_symmetry.space_group_name_H-M   'P 1'
#
loop_
_entity.id
_entity.type
_entity.pdbx_description
1 polymer ?
#
loop_
_entity_poly.entity_id
_entity_poly.type
_entity_poly.pdbx_seq_one_letter_code
_entity_poly.pdbx_strand_id
1 'polypeptide(L)'
;MIRGPATARVITTLKRYGPLPVPLIARRARCKMATAQATLNRLVYDGLLSFVEMRLGRFARPRGRIGSRRILRLYYIPRVHSNNRVYQTIKRLIVFKRPANVYERRAFGMWLSSAILPSQVRESIITTVFEHKHRPTHVRD
;
A
#
# COMPACT_ATOMS: atom_id res chain seq x y z
N MET A 1 7.88 -14.78 27.38
CA MET A 1 7.35 -15.25 26.08
C MET A 1 8.48 -15.39 25.07
N ILE A 2 8.98 -16.61 24.83
CA ILE A 2 10.01 -16.86 23.82
C ILE A 2 9.32 -16.80 22.45
N ARG A 3 9.46 -15.67 21.74
CA ARG A 3 9.04 -15.56 20.35
C ARG A 3 9.95 -16.46 19.53
N GLY A 4 9.39 -17.49 18.89
CA GLY A 4 10.17 -18.44 18.09
C GLY A 4 11.05 -17.76 17.04
N PRO A 5 12.10 -18.44 16.52
CA PRO A 5 13.09 -17.82 15.64
C PRO A 5 12.49 -17.21 14.37
N ALA A 6 11.38 -17.77 13.86
CA ALA A 6 10.64 -17.18 12.74
C ALA A 6 10.01 -15.82 13.10
N THR A 7 9.45 -15.68 14.30
CA THR A 7 8.84 -14.44 14.78
C THR A 7 9.88 -13.33 14.93
N ALA A 8 11.06 -13.65 15.47
CA ALA A 8 12.17 -12.71 15.54
C ALA A 8 12.57 -12.21 14.14
N ARG A 9 12.71 -13.11 13.15
CA ARG A 9 13.05 -12.74 11.77
C ARG A 9 11.97 -11.88 11.10
N VAL A 10 10.69 -12.16 11.32
CA VAL A 10 9.57 -11.36 10.80
C VAL A 10 9.60 -9.94 11.37
N ILE A 11 9.77 -9.80 12.69
CA ILE A 11 9.85 -8.49 13.36
C ILE A 11 11.06 -7.71 12.87
N THR A 12 12.25 -8.32 12.82
CA THR A 12 13.48 -7.69 12.33
C THR A 12 13.34 -7.24 10.88
N THR A 13 12.69 -8.07 10.04
CA THR A 13 12.40 -7.72 8.65
C THR A 13 11.50 -6.49 8.55
N LEU A 14 10.44 -6.43 9.36
CA LEU A 14 9.55 -5.27 9.39
C LEU A 14 10.25 -4.02 9.93
N LYS A 15 11.05 -4.11 10.99
CA LYS A 15 11.80 -2.96 11.52
C LYS A 15 12.75 -2.36 10.46
N ARG A 16 13.45 -3.23 9.71
CA ARG A 16 14.48 -2.79 8.75
C ARG A 16 13.90 -2.33 7.42
N TYR A 17 12.92 -3.06 6.89
CA TYR A 17 12.43 -2.89 5.52
C TYR A 17 10.95 -2.54 5.42
N GLY A 18 10.21 -2.55 6.54
CA GLY A 18 8.79 -2.24 6.59
C GLY A 18 8.49 -0.79 6.24
N PRO A 19 7.21 -0.48 5.97
CA PRO A 19 6.06 -1.38 5.83
C PRO A 19 6.15 -2.33 4.63
N LEU A 20 5.61 -3.55 4.72
CA LEU A 20 5.71 -4.55 3.65
C LEU A 20 4.49 -5.49 3.55
N PRO A 21 4.22 -6.05 2.36
CA PRO A 21 3.24 -7.13 2.18
C PRO A 21 3.83 -8.50 2.54
N VAL A 22 2.97 -9.45 2.87
CA VAL A 22 3.36 -10.79 3.35
C VAL A 22 4.34 -11.53 2.44
N PRO A 23 4.19 -11.55 1.10
CA PRO A 23 5.16 -12.24 0.24
C PRO A 23 6.58 -11.67 0.36
N LEU A 24 6.72 -10.34 0.51
CA LEU A 24 8.02 -9.70 0.65
C LEU A 24 8.61 -9.94 2.05
N ILE A 25 7.78 -9.97 3.08
CA ILE A 25 8.19 -10.31 4.45
C ILE A 25 8.69 -11.75 4.49
N ALA A 26 7.91 -12.71 3.98
CA ALA A 26 8.26 -14.13 3.96
C ALA A 26 9.61 -14.37 3.25
N ARG A 27 9.79 -13.75 2.07
CA ARG A 27 11.04 -13.82 1.31
C ARG A 27 12.23 -13.27 2.08
N ARG A 28 12.09 -12.10 2.72
CA ARG A 28 13.19 -11.45 3.46
C ARG A 28 13.48 -12.13 4.81
N ALA A 29 12.45 -12.64 5.48
CA ALA A 29 12.56 -13.38 6.73
C ALA A 29 12.99 -14.85 6.53
N ARG A 30 13.16 -15.27 5.28
CA ARG A 30 13.52 -16.65 4.88
C ARG A 30 12.61 -17.68 5.54
N CYS A 31 11.30 -17.53 5.37
CA CYS A 31 10.30 -18.46 5.88
C CYS A 31 9.15 -18.68 4.89
N LYS A 32 8.37 -19.74 5.10
CA LYS A 32 7.18 -20.03 4.29
C LYS A 32 6.16 -18.91 4.43
N MET A 33 5.44 -18.60 3.35
CA MET A 33 4.44 -17.54 3.34
C MET A 33 3.32 -17.77 4.38
N ALA A 34 2.87 -19.02 4.56
CA ALA A 34 1.90 -19.39 5.58
C ALA A 34 2.41 -19.10 7.01
N THR A 35 3.68 -19.42 7.29
CA THR A 35 4.33 -19.12 8.57
C THR A 35 4.41 -17.62 8.82
N ALA A 36 4.80 -16.84 7.81
CA ALA A 36 4.82 -15.38 7.90
C ALA A 36 3.42 -14.82 8.18
N GLN A 37 2.39 -15.30 7.46
CA GLN A 37 1.01 -14.88 7.65
C GLN A 37 0.49 -15.18 9.07
N ALA A 38 0.67 -16.42 9.55
CA ALA A 38 0.26 -16.82 10.89
C ALA A 38 0.96 -15.99 11.97
N THR A 39 2.27 -15.76 11.79
CA THR A 39 3.07 -14.93 12.71
C THR A 39 2.56 -13.49 12.73
N LEU A 40 2.31 -12.90 11.56
CA LEU A 40 1.79 -11.54 11.43
C LEU A 40 0.41 -11.40 12.08
N ASN A 41 -0.50 -12.34 11.85
CA ASN A 41 -1.84 -12.34 12.46
C ASN A 41 -1.74 -12.38 13.99
N ARG A 42 -0.88 -13.24 14.54
CA ARG A 42 -0.62 -13.30 15.99
C ARG A 42 -0.09 -11.97 16.52
N LEU A 43 0.91 -11.39 15.86
CA LEU A 43 1.49 -10.11 16.29
C LEU A 43 0.52 -8.92 16.18
N VAL A 44 -0.44 -8.98 15.26
CA VAL A 44 -1.55 -8.01 15.17
C VAL A 44 -2.52 -8.22 16.33
N TYR A 45 -2.90 -9.46 16.64
CA TYR A 45 -3.74 -9.79 17.78
C TYR A 45 -3.11 -9.33 19.11
N ASP A 46 -1.80 -9.51 19.25
CA ASP A 46 -1.03 -9.04 20.41
C ASP A 46 -0.84 -7.51 20.45
N GLY A 47 -1.37 -6.75 19.48
CA GLY A 47 -1.28 -5.28 19.42
C GLY A 47 0.10 -4.73 19.07
N LEU A 48 1.04 -5.57 18.63
CA LEU A 48 2.42 -5.18 18.34
C LEU A 48 2.61 -4.66 16.92
N LEU A 49 1.73 -5.10 16.02
CA LEU A 49 1.70 -4.69 14.61
C LEU A 49 0.32 -4.15 14.27
N SER A 50 0.29 -3.32 13.24
CA SER A 50 -0.94 -2.94 12.56
C SER A 50 -0.80 -3.22 11.07
N PHE A 51 -1.92 -3.20 10.36
CA PHE A 51 -1.92 -3.34 8.91
C PHE A 51 -2.79 -2.27 8.27
N VAL A 52 -2.44 -1.92 7.03
CA VAL A 52 -3.31 -1.18 6.12
C VAL A 52 -3.70 -2.13 5.01
N GLU A 53 -4.98 -2.23 4.74
CA GLU A 53 -5.51 -2.98 3.60
C GLU A 53 -6.11 -2.04 2.57
N MET A 54 -5.85 -2.34 1.31
CA MET A 54 -6.37 -1.60 0.16
C MET A 54 -6.97 -2.56 -0.84
N ARG A 55 -8.21 -2.29 -1.24
CA ARG A 55 -8.87 -3.01 -2.33
C ARG A 55 -8.54 -2.30 -3.65
N LEU A 56 -7.67 -2.94 -4.43
CA LEU A 56 -7.27 -2.49 -5.76
C LEU A 56 -8.37 -2.89 -6.74
N GLY A 57 -9.04 -1.88 -7.32
CA GLY A 57 -10.03 -2.08 -8.37
C GLY A 57 -9.39 -2.15 -9.75
N ARG A 58 -10.18 -2.01 -10.81
CA ARG A 58 -9.70 -2.12 -12.21
C ARG A 58 -8.63 -1.08 -12.62
N PHE A 59 -8.50 0.01 -11.87
CA PHE A 59 -7.57 1.11 -12.18
C PHE A 59 -6.28 1.06 -11.37
N ALA A 60 -6.11 0.07 -10.49
CA ALA A 60 -4.91 -0.08 -9.70
C ALA A 60 -4.47 -1.54 -9.68
N ARG A 61 -3.16 -1.77 -9.74
CA ARG A 61 -2.59 -3.12 -9.58
C ARG A 61 -1.32 -3.05 -8.74
N PRO A 62 -0.98 -4.11 -8.00
CA PRO A 62 0.33 -4.18 -7.35
C PRO A 62 1.44 -4.12 -8.39
N ARG A 63 2.53 -3.45 -8.06
CA ARG A 63 3.74 -3.40 -8.87
C ARG A 63 4.48 -4.73 -8.74
N GLY A 64 4.56 -5.49 -9.84
CA GLY A 64 5.23 -6.80 -9.87
C GLY A 64 4.39 -7.92 -9.24
N ARG A 65 5.04 -9.06 -8.94
CA ARG A 65 4.37 -10.24 -8.37
C ARG A 65 4.22 -10.12 -6.85
N ILE A 66 3.37 -9.20 -6.41
CA ILE A 66 3.03 -9.00 -5.01
C ILE A 66 1.64 -9.57 -4.75
N GLY A 67 1.57 -10.88 -4.49
CA GLY A 67 0.34 -11.55 -4.03
C GLY A 67 -0.89 -11.34 -4.92
N SER A 68 -2.05 -11.14 -4.27
CA SER A 68 -3.34 -10.96 -4.94
C SER A 68 -3.37 -9.70 -5.79
N ARG A 69 -3.91 -9.80 -7.01
CA ARG A 69 -4.08 -8.66 -7.93
C ARG A 69 -5.03 -7.59 -7.40
N ARG A 70 -5.91 -7.93 -6.45
CA ARG A 70 -7.03 -7.07 -6.02
C ARG A 70 -6.92 -6.56 -4.59
N ILE A 71 -6.06 -7.12 -3.74
CA ILE A 71 -5.92 -6.68 -2.35
C ILE A 71 -4.45 -6.53 -2.02
N LEU A 72 -4.05 -5.31 -1.61
CA LEU A 72 -2.74 -5.05 -1.05
C LEU A 72 -2.89 -4.83 0.45
N ARG A 73 -2.30 -5.73 1.24
CA ARG A 73 -2.21 -5.59 2.70
C ARG A 73 -0.76 -5.35 3.09
N LEU A 74 -0.49 -4.24 3.78
CA LEU A 74 0.83 -3.86 4.28
C LEU A 74 0.85 -3.94 5.79
N TYR A 75 1.82 -4.64 6.34
CA TYR A 75 2.05 -4.74 7.78
C TYR A 75 3.12 -3.73 8.19
N TYR A 76 2.91 -3.09 9.34
CA TYR A 76 3.80 -2.07 9.89
C TYR A 76 3.79 -2.07 11.42
N ILE A 77 4.81 -1.46 12.03
CA ILE A 77 4.92 -1.30 13.48
C ILE A 77 4.59 0.17 13.78
N PRO A 78 3.47 0.50 14.44
CA PRO A 78 3.05 1.89 14.65
C PRO A 78 4.09 2.75 15.34
N ARG A 79 4.83 2.18 16.31
CA ARG A 79 5.90 2.88 17.06
C ARG A 79 7.18 3.13 16.26
N VAL A 80 7.34 2.51 15.08
CA VAL A 80 8.57 2.58 14.26
C VAL A 80 8.33 3.24 12.90
N HIS A 81 7.15 3.04 12.32
CA HIS A 81 6.84 3.55 10.99
C HIS A 81 5.86 4.71 11.08
N SER A 82 6.29 5.89 10.65
CA SER A 82 5.41 7.03 10.49
C SER A 82 4.36 6.78 9.40
N ASN A 83 3.21 7.44 9.51
CA ASN A 83 2.14 7.37 8.51
C ASN A 83 2.66 7.74 7.10
N ASN A 84 3.52 8.76 7.00
CA ASN A 84 4.15 9.15 5.73
C ASN A 84 4.95 7.99 5.09
N ARG A 85 5.72 7.22 5.89
CA ARG A 85 6.46 6.06 5.38
C ARG A 85 5.52 4.96 4.85
N VAL A 86 4.37 4.75 5.50
CA VAL A 86 3.32 3.84 5.02
C VAL A 86 2.79 4.31 3.67
N TYR A 87 2.46 5.59 3.54
CA TYR A 87 1.94 6.15 2.29
C TYR A 87 2.94 6.11 1.14
N GLN A 88 4.21 6.43 1.39
CA GLN A 88 5.27 6.35 0.37
C GLN A 88 5.47 4.90 -0.11
N THR A 89 5.40 3.93 0.80
CA THR A 89 5.45 2.52 0.41
C THR A 89 4.26 2.14 -0.47
N ILE A 90 3.04 2.54 -0.10
CA ILE A 90 1.84 2.30 -0.91
C ILE A 90 2.03 2.84 -2.33
N LYS A 91 2.48 4.09 -2.48
CA LYS A 91 2.71 4.72 -3.80
C LYS A 91 3.74 3.95 -4.64
N ARG A 92 4.78 3.40 -4.02
CA ARG A 92 5.82 2.60 -4.71
C ARG A 92 5.32 1.22 -5.16
N LEU A 93 4.40 0.64 -4.39
CA LEU A 93 3.92 -0.73 -4.59
C LEU A 93 2.65 -0.82 -5.46
N ILE A 94 2.02 0.31 -5.82
CA ILE A 94 0.83 0.32 -6.67
C ILE A 94 1.15 1.04 -7.98
N VAL A 95 0.66 0.47 -9.08
CA VAL A 95 0.63 1.12 -10.39
C VAL A 95 -0.81 1.50 -10.69
N PHE A 96 -1.04 2.79 -10.99
CA PHE A 96 -2.33 3.31 -11.41
C PHE A 96 -2.43 3.33 -12.93
N LYS A 97 -3.53 2.82 -13.48
CA LYS A 97 -3.86 2.96 -14.90
C LYS A 97 -4.40 4.38 -15.10
N ARG A 98 -3.79 5.14 -16.01
CA ARG A 98 -4.34 6.43 -16.44
C ARG A 98 -5.59 6.20 -17.30
N PRO A 99 -6.71 6.88 -17.03
CA PRO A 99 -7.91 6.78 -17.85
C PRO A 99 -7.67 7.44 -19.21
N ALA A 100 -8.00 6.75 -20.30
CA ALA A 100 -7.73 7.19 -21.66
C ALA A 100 -8.82 8.10 -22.24
N ASN A 101 -10.07 7.95 -21.79
CA ASN A 101 -11.22 8.69 -22.32
C ASN A 101 -12.15 9.22 -21.21
N VAL A 102 -13.15 10.02 -21.59
CA VAL A 102 -14.08 10.69 -20.66
C VAL A 102 -14.86 9.69 -19.81
N TYR A 103 -15.33 8.59 -20.40
CA TYR A 103 -16.04 7.53 -19.67
C TYR A 103 -15.12 6.85 -18.64
N GLU A 104 -13.89 6.50 -19.01
CA GLU A 104 -12.90 5.95 -18.09
C GLU A 104 -12.54 6.94 -16.98
N ARG A 105 -12.47 8.25 -17.26
CA ARG A 105 -12.22 9.28 -16.24
C ARG A 105 -13.33 9.36 -15.21
N ARG A 106 -14.60 9.39 -15.64
CA ARG A 106 -15.76 9.38 -14.73
C ARG A 106 -15.73 8.14 -13.86
N ALA A 107 -15.46 7.00 -14.48
CA ALA A 107 -15.47 5.73 -13.78
C ALA A 107 -14.23 5.53 -12.88
N PHE A 108 -13.10 6.17 -13.20
CA PHE A 108 -11.94 6.31 -12.33
C PHE A 108 -12.27 7.16 -11.11
N GLY A 109 -12.95 8.31 -11.28
CA GLY A 109 -13.40 9.16 -10.17
C GLY A 109 -14.34 8.44 -9.22
N MET A 110 -15.32 7.68 -9.74
CA MET A 110 -16.21 6.84 -8.93
C MET A 110 -15.44 5.76 -8.17
N TRP A 111 -14.50 5.08 -8.84
CA TRP A 111 -13.64 4.10 -8.17
C TRP A 111 -12.79 4.75 -7.08
N LEU A 112 -12.17 5.89 -7.33
CA LEU A 112 -11.29 6.56 -6.39
C LEU A 112 -12.03 7.04 -5.13
N SER A 113 -13.28 7.46 -5.29
CA SER A 113 -14.16 7.90 -4.20
C SER A 113 -14.63 6.73 -3.33
N SER A 114 -14.90 5.57 -3.95
CA SER A 114 -15.36 4.36 -3.25
C SER A 114 -14.22 3.45 -2.75
N ALA A 115 -13.00 3.63 -3.27
CA ALA A 115 -11.85 2.83 -2.86
C ALA A 115 -11.43 3.17 -1.43
N ILE A 116 -11.18 2.12 -0.64
CA ILE A 116 -10.58 2.20 0.69
C ILE A 116 -9.10 2.56 0.51
N LEU A 117 -8.83 3.86 0.45
CA LEU A 117 -7.51 4.47 0.32
C LEU A 117 -7.36 5.51 1.42
N PRO A 118 -6.17 5.65 2.03
CA PRO A 118 -5.90 6.80 2.89
C PRO A 118 -6.10 8.12 2.12
N SER A 119 -6.64 9.16 2.77
CA SER A 119 -6.96 10.46 2.15
C SER A 119 -5.76 11.05 1.39
N GLN A 120 -4.58 11.08 2.02
CA GLN A 120 -3.34 11.55 1.41
C GLN A 120 -2.93 10.76 0.16
N VAL A 121 -3.18 9.45 0.15
CA VAL A 121 -2.93 8.60 -1.03
C VAL A 121 -3.93 8.97 -2.13
N ARG A 122 -5.21 9.14 -1.79
CA ARG A 122 -6.27 9.55 -2.72
C ARG A 122 -5.94 10.88 -3.37
N GLU A 123 -5.61 11.91 -2.60
CA GLU A 123 -5.22 13.24 -3.09
C GLU A 123 -4.01 13.15 -4.02
N SER A 124 -2.98 12.39 -3.63
CA SER A 124 -1.79 12.23 -4.46
C SER A 124 -2.07 11.52 -5.79
N ILE A 125 -3.07 10.63 -5.83
CA ILE A 125 -3.52 9.99 -7.08
C ILE A 125 -4.26 11.01 -7.94
N ILE A 126 -5.11 11.84 -7.33
CA ILE A 126 -5.84 12.89 -8.05
C ILE A 126 -4.85 13.82 -8.75
N THR A 127 -3.85 14.33 -8.04
CA THR A 127 -2.84 15.22 -8.63
C THR A 127 -2.05 14.52 -9.73
N THR A 128 -1.60 13.28 -9.53
CA THR A 128 -0.77 12.55 -10.51
C THR A 128 -1.53 12.11 -11.77
N VAL A 129 -2.84 11.85 -11.66
CA VAL A 129 -3.67 11.32 -12.77
C VAL A 129 -4.45 12.42 -13.48
N PHE A 130 -4.86 13.46 -12.76
CA PHE A 130 -5.66 14.57 -13.29
C PHE A 130 -4.89 15.90 -13.37
N GLU A 131 -3.55 15.87 -13.25
CA GLU A 131 -2.70 17.06 -13.14
C GLU A 131 -3.16 18.22 -14.05
N HIS A 132 -3.26 19.38 -13.39
CA HIS A 132 -4.01 20.57 -13.75
C HIS A 132 -3.82 21.06 -15.19
N LYS A 133 -4.93 21.15 -15.95
CA LYS A 133 -5.11 22.14 -17.03
C LYS A 133 -5.27 23.58 -16.48
N HIS A 134 -4.65 23.94 -15.36
CA HIS A 134 -4.46 25.36 -15.04
C HIS A 134 -3.13 25.79 -15.65
N ARG A 135 -3.14 25.97 -16.97
CA ARG A 135 -2.25 26.94 -17.59
C ARG A 135 -2.74 28.28 -17.07
N PRO A 136 -1.95 29.09 -16.34
CA PRO A 136 -2.31 30.49 -16.16
C PRO A 136 -2.40 31.08 -17.57
N THR A 137 -3.61 31.43 -17.99
CA THR A 137 -3.80 32.33 -19.12
C THR A 137 -3.15 33.63 -18.69
N HIS A 138 -1.90 33.84 -19.11
CA HIS A 138 -1.34 35.18 -19.16
C HIS A 138 -2.24 35.95 -20.14
N VAL A 139 -3.23 36.65 -19.60
CA VAL A 139 -3.81 37.79 -20.28
C VAL A 139 -2.66 38.80 -20.34
N ARG A 140 -2.08 38.93 -21.53
CA ARG A 140 -1.24 40.08 -21.84
C ARG A 140 -2.21 41.22 -22.10
N ASP A 141 -2.23 42.17 -21.19
CA ASP A 141 -2.70 43.53 -21.46
C ASP A 141 -1.81 44.21 -22.50
#